data_AF-A0A2S8ZNA8-F1
#
_entry.id   AF-A0A2S8ZNA8-F1
#
_cell.length_a   1.000
_cell.length_b   1.000
_cell.length_c   1.000
_cell.angle_alpha   90.00
_cell.angle_beta   90.00
_cell.angle_gamma   90.00
#
_symmetry.space_group_name_H-M   'P 1'
#
loop_
_entity.id
_entity.type
_entity.pdbx_description
1 polymer ?
#
loop_
_entity_poly.entity_id
_entity_poly.type
_entity_poly.pdbx_seq_one_letter_code
_entity_poly.pdbx_strand_id
1 'polypeptide(L)'
;MTSLQDLIALEDSLLAGSPQLRTMHADAVRRARAAVIGLQEDSSIDVDEVEARLGPLCAELLDDFASRAAALVPEREARAWRDLASALPSDSRFDLLRTNDLMRAHGTPGAARLLATVESVRGGAAPSDSLDRGLAAVARRCVCGYAKTGAMPKRLCQPCANAVAAAWVAEEEGLLQRATGLRDETARILDEATSAITKARAIGTDDAYSTEEALLSKTRRALARANRRHRDEVSRLDLSRWRELATLVRRASMPTMASEARRARRRLGMAQLSRLALRGAS
;
A
#
# COMPACT_ATOMS: atom_id res chain seq x y z
N MET A 1 -10.82 -19.31 -13.43
CA MET A 1 -9.93 -18.81 -12.37
C MET A 1 -10.82 -18.12 -11.37
N THR A 2 -10.93 -18.65 -10.16
CA THR A 2 -11.69 -18.00 -9.08
C THR A 2 -11.00 -16.70 -8.71
N SER A 3 -11.75 -15.61 -8.68
CA SER A 3 -11.25 -14.28 -8.36
C SER A 3 -11.79 -13.82 -7.00
N LEU A 4 -11.09 -12.86 -6.37
CA LEU A 4 -11.58 -12.18 -5.17
C LEU A 4 -12.99 -11.57 -5.37
N GLN A 5 -13.33 -11.20 -6.61
CA GLN A 5 -14.65 -10.67 -6.95
C GLN A 5 -15.76 -11.72 -6.80
N ASP A 6 -15.48 -13.00 -7.07
CA ASP A 6 -16.46 -14.08 -6.92
C ASP A 6 -16.79 -14.32 -5.43
N LEU A 7 -15.77 -14.20 -4.57
CA LEU A 7 -15.94 -14.24 -3.11
C LEU A 7 -16.78 -13.08 -2.59
N ILE A 8 -16.50 -11.86 -3.04
CA ILE A 8 -17.26 -10.67 -2.64
C ILE A 8 -18.72 -10.78 -3.11
N ALA A 9 -18.97 -11.27 -4.33
CA ALA A 9 -20.32 -11.47 -4.84
C ALA A 9 -21.12 -12.51 -4.03
N LEU A 10 -20.46 -13.58 -3.58
CA LEU A 10 -21.07 -14.57 -2.68
C LEU A 10 -21.41 -13.93 -1.32
N GLU A 11 -20.48 -13.16 -0.75
CA GLU A 11 -20.71 -12.42 0.51
C GLU A 11 -21.88 -11.44 0.41
N ASP A 12 -22.00 -10.73 -0.71
CA ASP A 12 -23.10 -9.79 -0.96
C ASP A 12 -24.46 -10.46 -0.93
N SER A 13 -24.55 -11.65 -1.52
CA SER A 13 -25.78 -12.45 -1.52
C SER A 13 -26.16 -12.89 -0.09
N LEU A 14 -25.17 -13.26 0.72
CA LEU A 14 -25.36 -13.69 2.11
C LEU A 14 -25.77 -12.53 3.03
N LEU A 15 -25.10 -11.38 2.91
CA LEU A 15 -25.42 -10.17 3.67
C LEU A 15 -26.76 -9.55 3.25
N ALA A 16 -27.17 -9.74 1.99
CA ALA A 16 -28.50 -9.36 1.52
C ALA A 16 -29.59 -10.24 2.17
N GLY A 17 -29.34 -11.54 2.32
CA GLY A 17 -30.27 -12.52 2.88
C GLY A 17 -30.48 -12.45 4.40
N SER A 18 -29.56 -11.84 5.16
CA SER A 18 -29.66 -11.77 6.64
C SER A 18 -29.40 -10.36 7.19
N PRO A 19 -30.44 -9.66 7.70
CA PRO A 19 -30.30 -8.35 8.34
C PRO A 19 -29.42 -8.39 9.60
N GLN A 20 -29.45 -9.49 10.35
CA GLN A 20 -28.63 -9.70 11.54
C GLN A 20 -27.15 -9.83 11.17
N LEU A 21 -26.84 -10.63 10.16
CA LEU A 21 -25.47 -10.80 9.66
C LEU A 21 -24.92 -9.46 9.11
N ARG A 22 -25.75 -8.69 8.40
CA ARG A 22 -25.38 -7.35 7.91
C ARG A 22 -25.05 -6.37 9.03
N THR A 23 -25.84 -6.38 10.11
CA THR A 23 -25.61 -5.52 11.29
C THR A 23 -24.31 -5.90 11.99
N MET A 24 -24.06 -7.20 12.18
CA MET A 24 -22.80 -7.70 12.74
C MET A 24 -21.60 -7.37 11.87
N HIS A 25 -21.71 -7.52 10.55
CA HIS A 25 -20.65 -7.17 9.62
C HIS A 25 -20.35 -5.65 9.67
N ALA A 26 -21.38 -4.80 9.71
CA ALA A 26 -21.20 -3.35 9.85
C ALA A 26 -20.52 -2.97 11.18
N ASP A 27 -20.86 -3.64 12.29
CA ASP A 27 -20.20 -3.48 13.58
C ASP A 27 -18.73 -3.90 13.54
N ALA A 28 -18.44 -5.08 12.97
CA ALA A 28 -17.09 -5.59 12.82
C ALA A 28 -16.23 -4.65 11.95
N VAL A 29 -16.79 -4.15 10.83
CA VAL A 29 -16.14 -3.13 10.00
C VAL A 29 -15.83 -1.87 10.80
N ARG A 30 -16.78 -1.35 11.57
CA ARG A 30 -16.56 -0.14 12.39
C ARG A 30 -15.45 -0.35 13.42
N ARG A 31 -15.42 -1.51 14.10
CA ARG A 31 -14.37 -1.86 15.07
C ARG A 31 -13.01 -2.00 14.39
N ALA A 32 -12.95 -2.67 13.25
CA ALA A 32 -11.74 -2.83 12.47
C ALA A 32 -11.17 -1.46 12.03
N ARG A 33 -12.02 -0.56 11.54
CA ARG A 33 -11.65 0.82 11.20
C ARG A 33 -11.05 1.56 12.39
N ALA A 34 -11.74 1.54 13.53
CA ALA A 34 -11.27 2.22 14.74
C ALA A 34 -9.93 1.67 15.24
N ALA A 35 -9.75 0.35 15.20
CA ALA A 35 -8.51 -0.29 15.62
C ALA A 35 -7.33 0.06 14.70
N VAL A 36 -7.53 0.04 13.37
CA VAL A 36 -6.50 0.42 12.39
C VAL A 36 -6.14 1.91 12.53
N ILE A 37 -7.13 2.78 12.69
CA ILE A 37 -6.90 4.22 12.91
C ILE A 37 -6.13 4.43 14.23
N GLY A 38 -6.55 3.79 15.32
CA GLY A 38 -5.87 3.90 16.61
C GLY A 38 -4.41 3.42 16.54
N LEU A 39 -4.15 2.34 15.80
CA LEU A 39 -2.80 1.85 15.54
C LEU A 39 -1.97 2.85 14.71
N GLN A 40 -2.58 3.49 13.71
CA GLN A 40 -1.91 4.50 12.88
C GLN A 40 -1.66 5.84 13.60
N GLU A 41 -2.51 6.19 14.56
CA GLU A 41 -2.43 7.44 15.33
C GLU A 41 -1.51 7.33 16.56
N ASP A 42 -1.13 6.12 16.94
CA ASP A 42 -0.19 5.89 18.03
C ASP A 42 1.23 6.32 17.63
N SER A 43 1.56 7.57 17.99
CA SER A 43 2.87 8.17 17.73
C SER A 43 4.04 7.55 18.49
N SER A 44 3.78 6.57 19.37
CA SER A 44 4.82 5.88 20.14
C SER A 44 5.43 4.68 19.42
N ILE A 45 4.76 4.19 18.37
CA ILE A 45 5.18 3.04 17.56
C ILE A 45 5.61 3.52 16.16
N ASP A 46 6.63 2.89 15.59
CA ASP A 46 7.07 3.20 14.23
C ASP A 46 6.24 2.47 13.16
N VAL A 47 6.47 2.82 11.89
CA VAL A 47 5.69 2.29 10.77
C VAL A 47 5.85 0.77 10.63
N ASP A 48 7.04 0.24 10.91
CA ASP A 48 7.32 -1.19 10.78
C ASP A 48 6.63 -1.97 11.92
N GLU A 49 6.55 -1.38 13.12
CA GLU A 49 5.79 -1.93 14.25
C GLU A 49 4.28 -1.87 14.02
N VAL A 50 3.77 -0.80 13.39
CA VAL A 50 2.37 -0.73 12.93
C VAL A 50 2.10 -1.85 11.92
N GLU A 51 2.97 -2.02 10.92
CA GLU A 51 2.83 -3.08 9.91
C GLU A 51 2.87 -4.49 10.53
N ALA A 52 3.77 -4.74 11.48
CA ALA A 52 3.88 -6.01 12.19
C ALA A 52 2.63 -6.32 13.04
N ARG A 53 1.94 -5.30 13.56
CA ARG A 53 0.73 -5.46 14.39
C ARG A 53 -0.56 -5.57 13.59
N LEU A 54 -0.58 -5.15 12.33
CA LEU A 54 -1.78 -5.22 11.47
C LEU A 54 -2.24 -6.65 11.20
N GLY A 55 -1.32 -7.58 10.89
CA GLY A 55 -1.66 -8.97 10.61
C GLY A 55 -2.36 -9.67 11.80
N PRO A 56 -1.76 -9.68 13.01
CA PRO A 56 -2.38 -10.21 14.22
C PRO A 56 -3.72 -9.55 14.56
N LEU A 57 -3.80 -8.22 14.44
CA LEU A 57 -5.05 -7.48 14.68
C LEU A 57 -6.17 -7.93 13.72
N CYS A 58 -5.84 -8.12 12.43
CA CYS A 58 -6.81 -8.60 11.44
C CYS A 58 -7.24 -10.03 11.74
N ALA A 59 -6.33 -10.91 12.15
CA ALA A 59 -6.65 -12.27 12.56
C ALA A 59 -7.63 -12.28 13.75
N GLU A 60 -7.37 -11.49 14.79
CA GLU A 60 -8.27 -11.37 15.95
C GLU A 60 -9.67 -10.86 15.58
N LEU A 61 -9.73 -9.83 14.71
CA LEU A 61 -11.01 -9.28 14.24
C LEU A 61 -11.79 -10.28 13.38
N LEU A 62 -11.10 -11.07 12.57
CA LEU A 62 -11.70 -12.13 11.77
C LEU A 62 -12.21 -13.28 12.65
N ASP A 63 -11.44 -13.71 13.64
CA ASP A 63 -11.83 -14.77 14.57
C ASP A 63 -13.06 -14.36 15.40
N ASP A 64 -13.10 -13.13 15.91
CA ASP A 64 -14.27 -12.57 16.62
C ASP A 64 -15.51 -12.54 15.71
N PHE A 65 -15.35 -12.03 14.48
CA PHE A 65 -16.44 -12.00 13.51
C PHE A 65 -16.91 -13.41 13.13
N ALA A 66 -15.98 -14.34 12.87
CA ALA A 66 -16.27 -15.72 12.54
C ALA A 66 -17.03 -16.44 13.64
N SER A 67 -16.60 -16.29 14.89
CA SER A 67 -17.28 -16.86 16.05
C SER A 67 -18.73 -16.38 16.14
N ARG A 68 -18.96 -15.08 15.94
CA ARG A 68 -20.31 -14.49 16.00
C ARG A 68 -21.17 -14.90 14.80
N ALA A 69 -20.58 -14.98 13.60
CA ALA A 69 -21.29 -15.28 12.35
C ALA A 69 -21.61 -16.77 12.18
N ALA A 70 -20.88 -17.68 12.84
CA ALA A 70 -21.04 -19.12 12.71
C ALA A 70 -22.48 -19.62 12.96
N ALA A 71 -23.23 -18.98 13.86
CA ALA A 71 -24.61 -19.34 14.16
C ALA A 71 -25.62 -18.85 13.10
N LEU A 72 -25.23 -17.90 12.25
CA LEU A 72 -26.12 -17.22 11.29
C LEU A 72 -25.84 -17.61 9.84
N VAL A 73 -24.70 -18.23 9.56
CA VAL A 73 -24.30 -18.66 8.22
C VAL A 73 -24.55 -20.17 8.09
N PRO A 74 -25.42 -20.59 7.16
CA PRO A 74 -25.59 -22.01 6.83
C PRO A 74 -24.26 -22.69 6.47
N GLU A 75 -24.02 -23.88 7.03
CA GLU A 75 -22.78 -24.66 6.81
C GLU A 75 -22.48 -24.90 5.31
N ARG A 76 -23.53 -25.03 4.48
CA ARG A 76 -23.38 -25.15 3.03
C ARG A 76 -22.72 -23.91 2.41
N GLU A 77 -23.12 -22.72 2.83
CA GLU A 77 -22.61 -21.45 2.31
C GLU A 77 -21.22 -21.16 2.88
N ALA A 78 -20.99 -21.47 4.17
CA ALA A 78 -19.67 -21.40 4.78
C ALA A 78 -18.66 -22.35 4.09
N ARG A 79 -19.09 -23.53 3.66
CA ARG A 79 -18.23 -24.46 2.91
C ARG A 79 -17.93 -23.97 1.50
N ALA A 80 -18.96 -23.52 0.77
CA ALA A 80 -18.78 -22.96 -0.57
C ALA A 80 -17.81 -21.76 -0.57
N TRP A 81 -17.92 -20.89 0.44
CA TRP A 81 -17.00 -19.77 0.61
C TRP A 81 -15.56 -20.24 0.91
N ARG A 82 -15.37 -21.20 1.82
CA ARG A 82 -14.04 -21.76 2.14
C ARG A 82 -13.38 -22.41 0.92
N ASP A 83 -14.15 -23.15 0.12
CA ASP A 83 -13.65 -23.78 -1.10
C ASP A 83 -13.15 -22.71 -2.09
N LEU A 84 -13.90 -21.62 -2.28
CA LEU A 84 -13.48 -20.48 -3.11
C LEU A 84 -12.24 -19.77 -2.55
N ALA A 85 -12.19 -19.52 -1.24
CA ALA A 85 -11.06 -18.89 -0.57
C ALA A 85 -9.78 -19.75 -0.67
N SER A 86 -9.91 -21.07 -0.57
CA SER A 86 -8.79 -22.01 -0.69
C SER A 86 -8.19 -22.03 -2.11
N ALA A 87 -9.00 -21.71 -3.12
CA ALA A 87 -8.59 -21.64 -4.52
C ALA A 87 -7.91 -20.31 -4.90
N LEU A 88 -7.90 -19.31 -4.00
CA LEU A 88 -7.18 -18.07 -4.23
C LEU A 88 -5.65 -18.31 -4.20
N PRO A 89 -4.89 -17.60 -5.05
CA PRO A 89 -3.44 -17.66 -4.99
C PRO A 89 -2.94 -17.10 -3.65
N SER A 90 -1.85 -17.67 -3.12
CA SER A 90 -1.16 -17.08 -1.98
C SER A 90 -0.75 -15.65 -2.30
N ASP A 91 -0.83 -14.78 -1.29
CA ASP A 91 -0.43 -13.40 -1.48
C ASP A 91 1.05 -13.28 -1.78
N SER A 92 1.38 -12.19 -2.46
CA SER A 92 2.76 -11.76 -2.56
C SER A 92 3.32 -11.50 -1.16
N ARG A 93 4.59 -11.83 -0.95
CA ARG A 93 5.32 -11.48 0.29
C ARG A 93 5.36 -9.97 0.59
N PHE A 94 4.98 -9.14 -0.37
CA PHE A 94 4.90 -7.68 -0.26
C PHE A 94 3.48 -7.18 0.07
N ASP A 95 2.49 -8.06 0.06
CA ASP A 95 1.22 -7.75 0.71
C ASP A 95 1.42 -7.88 2.22
N LEU A 96 1.58 -6.74 2.87
CA LEU A 96 1.81 -6.65 4.32
C LEU A 96 0.64 -7.20 5.14
N LEU A 97 -0.59 -7.19 4.59
CA LEU A 97 -1.73 -7.76 5.28
C LEU A 97 -1.85 -9.27 5.03
N ARG A 98 -1.30 -9.75 3.91
CA ARG A 98 -1.46 -11.13 3.41
C ARG A 98 -2.93 -11.54 3.43
N THR A 99 -3.74 -10.76 2.73
CA THR A 99 -5.21 -10.81 2.79
C THR A 99 -5.79 -12.18 2.43
N ASN A 100 -5.32 -12.83 1.36
CA ASN A 100 -5.72 -14.19 0.99
C ASN A 100 -5.22 -15.24 1.99
N ASP A 101 -4.04 -15.05 2.60
CA ASP A 101 -3.54 -15.98 3.63
C ASP A 101 -4.39 -15.89 4.91
N LEU A 102 -4.74 -14.68 5.35
CA LEU A 102 -5.64 -14.44 6.47
C LEU A 102 -7.05 -14.98 6.21
N MET A 103 -7.59 -14.77 5.00
CA MET A 103 -8.89 -15.34 4.61
C MET A 103 -8.89 -16.87 4.65
N ARG A 104 -7.79 -17.51 4.25
CA ARG A 104 -7.70 -18.98 4.28
C ARG A 104 -7.56 -19.54 5.69
N ALA A 105 -6.85 -18.84 6.57
CA ALA A 105 -6.57 -19.30 7.92
C ALA A 105 -7.72 -19.01 8.91
N HIS A 106 -8.38 -17.85 8.78
CA HIS A 106 -9.31 -17.31 9.78
C HIS A 106 -10.68 -16.90 9.20
N GLY A 107 -10.89 -17.07 7.89
CA GLY A 107 -12.03 -16.50 7.20
C GLY A 107 -13.36 -17.23 7.40
N THR A 108 -14.42 -16.44 7.45
CA THR A 108 -15.83 -16.84 7.33
C THR A 108 -16.48 -15.96 6.26
N PRO A 109 -17.68 -16.28 5.73
CA PRO A 109 -18.38 -15.34 4.86
C PRO A 109 -18.54 -13.94 5.47
N GLY A 110 -17.99 -12.93 4.80
CA GLY A 110 -17.89 -11.54 5.23
C GLY A 110 -16.45 -11.09 5.52
N ALA A 111 -15.49 -12.03 5.59
CA ALA A 111 -14.08 -11.74 5.80
C ALA A 111 -13.45 -10.96 4.64
N ALA A 112 -13.84 -11.24 3.38
CA ALA A 112 -13.24 -10.56 2.22
C ALA A 112 -13.60 -9.06 2.22
N ARG A 113 -14.86 -8.72 2.51
CA ARG A 113 -15.29 -7.32 2.67
C ARG A 113 -14.68 -6.63 3.89
N LEU A 114 -14.52 -7.35 5.01
CA LEU A 114 -13.90 -6.81 6.21
C LEU A 114 -12.43 -6.44 5.94
N LEU A 115 -11.66 -7.34 5.34
CA LEU A 115 -10.26 -7.10 4.98
C LEU A 115 -10.11 -6.04 3.89
N ALA A 116 -10.97 -6.05 2.86
CA ALA A 116 -10.99 -4.97 1.86
C ALA A 116 -11.25 -3.60 2.49
N THR A 117 -12.04 -3.54 3.57
CA THR A 117 -12.26 -2.29 4.32
C THR A 117 -11.06 -1.90 5.17
N VAL A 118 -10.37 -2.86 5.80
CA VAL A 118 -9.12 -2.61 6.51
C VAL A 118 -8.06 -2.08 5.54
N GLU A 119 -7.93 -2.72 4.37
CA GLU A 119 -7.07 -2.26 3.29
C GLU A 119 -7.48 -0.88 2.79
N SER A 120 -8.78 -0.58 2.68
CA SER A 120 -9.24 0.74 2.28
C SER A 120 -8.98 1.80 3.34
N VAL A 121 -8.85 1.46 4.61
CA VAL A 121 -8.51 2.42 5.68
C VAL A 121 -7.01 2.63 5.74
N ARG A 122 -6.25 1.54 5.54
CA ARG A 122 -4.80 1.58 5.30
C ARG A 122 -4.46 2.44 4.07
N GLY A 123 -5.20 2.25 2.97
CA GLY A 123 -5.01 2.93 1.69
C GLY A 123 -5.87 4.16 1.45
N GLY A 124 -6.75 4.54 2.39
CA GLY A 124 -7.82 5.50 2.16
C GLY A 124 -8.10 6.42 3.35
N ALA A 125 -7.05 7.00 3.90
CA ALA A 125 -7.12 8.46 4.03
C ALA A 125 -7.46 9.03 2.65
N ALA A 126 -8.32 10.05 2.52
CA ALA A 126 -8.27 10.84 1.30
C ALA A 126 -6.80 11.18 1.08
N PRO A 127 -6.21 11.11 -0.12
CA PRO A 127 -4.76 11.14 -0.17
C PRO A 127 -4.16 12.51 0.29
N SER A 128 -5.02 13.49 0.63
CA SER A 128 -4.71 14.74 1.35
C SER A 128 -4.49 14.44 2.83
N ASP A 129 -5.39 13.67 3.42
CA ASP A 129 -5.31 13.18 4.79
C ASP A 129 -4.08 12.26 4.99
N SER A 130 -3.56 11.60 3.94
CA SER A 130 -2.32 10.81 4.06
C SER A 130 -1.08 11.70 4.17
N LEU A 131 -1.02 12.78 3.38
CA LEU A 131 0.03 13.79 3.48
C LEU A 131 -0.08 14.57 4.78
N ASP A 132 -1.27 15.03 5.15
CA ASP A 132 -1.50 15.84 6.35
C ASP A 132 -1.23 15.04 7.62
N ARG A 133 -1.65 13.77 7.70
CA ARG A 133 -1.26 12.86 8.79
C ARG A 133 0.25 12.62 8.82
N GLY A 134 0.87 12.36 7.67
CA GLY A 134 2.31 12.18 7.56
C GLY A 134 3.10 13.41 8.02
N LEU A 135 2.62 14.61 7.69
CA LEU A 135 3.20 15.88 8.14
C LEU A 135 2.99 16.08 9.64
N ALA A 136 1.78 15.84 10.16
CA ALA A 136 1.49 15.94 11.59
C ALA A 136 2.41 15.03 12.42
N ALA A 137 2.63 13.78 12.00
CA ALA A 137 3.50 12.82 12.66
C ALA A 137 4.98 13.28 12.74
N VAL A 138 5.43 14.09 11.77
CA VAL A 138 6.81 14.63 11.76
C VAL A 138 6.91 16.06 12.26
N ALA A 139 5.81 16.69 12.68
CA ALA A 139 5.77 18.10 13.07
C ALA A 139 6.78 18.44 14.17
N ARG A 140 6.94 17.56 15.18
CA ARG A 140 7.91 17.74 16.28
C ARG A 140 9.37 17.73 15.80
N ARG A 141 9.67 16.95 14.75
CA ARG A 141 11.01 16.81 14.13
C ARG A 141 11.24 17.78 12.96
N CYS A 142 10.22 18.56 12.60
CA CYS A 142 10.27 19.47 11.47
C CYS A 142 11.14 20.70 11.78
N VAL A 143 12.17 20.90 10.96
CA VAL A 143 13.06 22.07 11.00
C VAL A 143 12.83 23.06 9.85
N CYS A 144 12.12 22.66 8.78
CA CYS A 144 11.81 23.55 7.66
C CYS A 144 10.47 24.32 7.81
N GLY A 145 9.74 24.12 8.90
CA GLY A 145 8.46 24.78 9.19
C GLY A 145 7.24 24.20 8.46
N TYR A 146 7.44 23.37 7.41
CA TYR A 146 6.33 22.88 6.56
C TYR A 146 5.27 22.11 7.35
N ALA A 147 5.67 21.10 8.11
CA ALA A 147 4.74 20.28 8.89
C ALA A 147 4.07 21.02 10.06
N LYS A 148 4.61 22.17 10.48
CA LYS A 148 4.07 22.97 11.59
C LYS A 148 3.08 24.04 11.11
N THR A 149 3.33 24.60 9.93
CA THR A 149 2.65 25.82 9.46
C THR A 149 1.88 25.61 8.16
N GLY A 150 2.07 24.49 7.46
CA GLY A 150 1.58 24.26 6.10
C GLY A 150 2.26 25.12 5.04
N ALA A 151 3.08 26.10 5.43
CA ALA A 151 3.75 27.00 4.51
C ALA A 151 4.91 26.28 3.81
N MET A 152 4.86 26.23 2.47
CA MET A 152 5.82 25.51 1.65
C MET A 152 7.21 26.18 1.66
N PRO A 153 8.27 25.53 2.20
CA PRO A 153 9.60 26.10 2.25
C PRO A 153 10.34 26.00 0.90
N LYS A 154 11.47 26.70 0.77
CA LYS A 154 12.36 26.57 -0.41
C LYS A 154 12.96 25.17 -0.54
N ARG A 155 13.27 24.52 0.59
CA ARG A 155 13.72 23.12 0.68
C ARG A 155 13.00 22.42 1.84
N LEU A 156 12.58 21.19 1.63
CA LEU A 156 12.03 20.32 2.66
C LEU A 156 13.17 19.74 3.50
N CYS A 157 13.00 19.73 4.82
CA CYS A 157 13.88 18.96 5.70
C CYS A 157 13.63 17.46 5.53
N GLN A 158 14.57 16.65 5.99
CA GLN A 158 14.52 15.19 5.85
C GLN A 158 13.18 14.57 6.31
N PRO A 159 12.63 14.88 7.50
CA PRO A 159 11.34 14.32 7.92
C PRO A 159 10.17 14.68 7.01
N CYS A 160 10.07 15.95 6.59
CA CYS A 160 9.01 16.39 5.68
C CYS A 160 9.18 15.80 4.27
N ALA A 161 10.42 15.67 3.80
CA ALA A 161 10.70 15.03 2.51
C ALA A 161 10.27 13.55 2.51
N ASN A 162 10.55 12.82 3.59
CA ASN A 162 10.10 11.43 3.76
C ASN A 162 8.59 11.31 3.83
N ALA A 163 7.90 12.18 4.59
CA ALA A 163 6.43 12.18 4.68
C ALA A 163 5.78 12.43 3.30
N VAL A 164 6.28 13.41 2.55
CA VAL A 164 5.81 13.69 1.19
C VAL A 164 6.11 12.53 0.23
N ALA A 165 7.30 11.92 0.33
CA ALA A 165 7.66 10.77 -0.49
C ALA A 165 6.79 9.53 -0.20
N ALA A 166 6.43 9.29 1.06
CA ALA A 166 5.50 8.24 1.45
C ALA A 166 4.10 8.47 0.86
N ALA A 167 3.58 9.70 0.97
CA ALA A 167 2.30 10.08 0.35
C ALA A 167 2.35 9.92 -1.18
N TRP A 168 3.49 10.22 -1.81
CA TRP A 168 3.69 10.04 -3.24
C TRP A 168 3.67 8.57 -3.68
N VAL A 169 4.26 7.68 -2.89
CA VAL A 169 4.23 6.22 -3.12
C VAL A 169 2.81 5.68 -2.96
N ALA A 170 2.11 6.06 -1.89
CA ALA A 170 0.73 5.62 -1.67
C ALA A 170 -0.22 6.05 -2.81
N GLU A 171 -0.08 7.29 -3.30
CA GLU A 171 -0.83 7.76 -4.47
C GLU A 171 -0.48 6.95 -5.74
N GLU A 172 0.79 6.59 -5.94
CA GLU A 172 1.23 5.75 -7.05
C GLU A 172 0.60 4.35 -6.99
N GLU A 173 0.53 3.76 -5.80
CA GLU A 173 -0.11 2.46 -5.57
C GLU A 173 -1.62 2.51 -5.88
N GLY A 174 -2.33 3.54 -5.41
CA GLY A 174 -3.75 3.73 -5.72
C GLY A 174 -4.01 3.92 -7.22
N LEU A 175 -3.08 4.58 -7.93
CA LEU A 175 -3.15 4.71 -9.39
C LEU A 175 -2.90 3.38 -10.10
N LEU A 176 -1.92 2.60 -9.65
CA LEU A 176 -1.60 1.29 -10.22
C LEU A 176 -2.72 0.27 -9.97
N GLN A 177 -3.43 0.34 -8.84
CA GLN A 177 -4.61 -0.51 -8.61
C GLN A 177 -5.68 -0.37 -9.70
N ARG A 178 -5.80 0.81 -10.32
CA ARG A 178 -6.72 1.09 -11.43
C ARG A 178 -6.15 0.76 -12.81
N ALA A 179 -4.87 0.40 -12.89
CA ALA A 179 -4.14 0.04 -14.11
C ALA A 179 -3.46 -1.33 -13.90
N THR A 180 -4.27 -2.38 -13.85
CA THR A 180 -3.84 -3.72 -13.40
C THR A 180 -2.73 -4.32 -14.25
N GLY A 181 -2.76 -4.13 -15.58
CA GLY A 181 -1.70 -4.59 -16.46
C GLY A 181 -0.37 -3.89 -16.17
N LEU A 182 -0.41 -2.56 -16.02
CA LEU A 182 0.76 -1.79 -15.64
C LEU A 182 1.25 -2.13 -14.22
N ARG A 183 0.35 -2.37 -13.28
CA ARG A 183 0.68 -2.76 -11.90
C ARG A 183 1.49 -4.04 -11.86
N ASP A 184 1.01 -5.09 -12.53
CA ASP A 184 1.64 -6.41 -12.48
C ASP A 184 3.02 -6.38 -13.19
N GLU A 185 3.18 -5.60 -14.26
CA GLU A 185 4.49 -5.40 -14.88
C GLU A 185 5.42 -4.52 -14.01
N THR A 186 4.90 -3.47 -13.39
CA THR A 186 5.67 -2.60 -12.49
C THR A 186 6.20 -3.37 -11.29
N ALA A 187 5.35 -4.22 -10.67
CA ALA A 187 5.73 -5.08 -9.56
C ALA A 187 6.89 -6.01 -9.94
N ARG A 188 6.80 -6.72 -11.07
CA ARG A 188 7.88 -7.59 -11.56
C ARG A 188 9.20 -6.83 -11.77
N ILE A 189 9.14 -5.65 -12.40
CA ILE A 189 10.33 -4.82 -12.66
C ILE A 189 10.99 -4.39 -11.34
N LEU A 190 10.19 -4.00 -10.34
CA LEU A 190 10.69 -3.55 -9.04
C LEU A 190 11.22 -4.70 -8.19
N ASP A 191 10.63 -5.90 -8.29
CA ASP A 191 11.11 -7.11 -7.61
C ASP A 191 12.49 -7.55 -8.10
N GLU A 192 12.67 -7.55 -9.43
CA GLU A 192 13.96 -7.81 -10.06
C GLU A 192 15.00 -6.77 -9.63
N ALA A 193 14.62 -5.48 -9.63
CA ALA A 193 15.49 -4.39 -9.24
C ALA A 193 15.91 -4.47 -7.77
N THR A 194 14.96 -4.74 -6.87
CA THR A 194 15.21 -4.88 -5.43
C THR A 194 16.17 -6.03 -5.17
N SER A 195 15.91 -7.19 -5.78
CA SER A 195 16.78 -8.36 -5.64
C SER A 195 18.20 -8.09 -6.15
N ALA A 196 18.35 -7.38 -7.26
CA ALA A 196 19.65 -7.04 -7.83
C ALA A 196 20.39 -5.99 -7.01
N ILE A 197 19.70 -4.94 -6.53
CA ILE A 197 20.29 -3.85 -5.74
C ILE A 197 20.72 -4.37 -4.36
N THR A 198 19.91 -5.19 -3.71
CA THR A 198 20.28 -5.80 -2.42
C THR A 198 21.53 -6.67 -2.56
N LYS A 199 21.62 -7.48 -3.63
CA LYS A 199 22.83 -8.27 -3.92
C LYS A 199 24.05 -7.37 -4.16
N ALA A 200 23.90 -6.30 -4.94
CA ALA A 200 24.99 -5.35 -5.20
C ALA A 200 25.47 -4.66 -3.91
N ARG A 201 24.55 -4.27 -3.02
CA ARG A 201 24.88 -3.66 -1.72
C ARG A 201 25.60 -4.64 -0.79
N ALA A 202 25.25 -5.93 -0.82
CA ALA A 202 25.88 -6.96 0.01
C ALA A 202 27.35 -7.26 -0.37
N ILE A 203 27.75 -6.96 -1.61
CA ILE A 203 29.13 -7.19 -2.09
C ILE A 203 30.13 -6.17 -1.50
N GLY A 204 29.65 -5.00 -1.06
CA GLY A 204 30.44 -4.08 -0.21
C GLY A 204 31.70 -3.47 -0.84
N THR A 205 31.88 -3.56 -2.16
CA THR A 205 33.04 -3.00 -2.87
C THR A 205 32.85 -1.52 -3.21
N ASP A 206 33.94 -0.79 -3.47
CA ASP A 206 33.89 0.62 -3.93
C ASP A 206 33.08 0.78 -5.25
N ASP A 207 32.98 -0.27 -6.06
CA ASP A 207 32.16 -0.36 -7.28
C ASP A 207 30.66 -0.62 -7.02
N ALA A 208 30.23 -0.72 -5.76
CA ALA A 208 28.83 -0.91 -5.41
C ALA A 208 27.98 0.31 -5.84
N TYR A 209 28.53 1.52 -5.82
CA TYR A 209 27.79 2.73 -6.22
C TYR A 209 27.57 2.80 -7.74
N SER A 210 28.59 2.50 -8.54
CA SER A 210 28.51 2.46 -10.01
C SER A 210 27.55 1.35 -10.47
N THR A 211 27.60 0.20 -9.80
CA THR A 211 26.71 -0.94 -10.05
C THR A 211 25.26 -0.62 -9.68
N GLU A 212 25.02 0.01 -8.53
CA GLU A 212 23.68 0.40 -8.07
C GLU A 212 23.03 1.42 -9.02
N GLU A 213 23.76 2.47 -9.43
CA GLU A 213 23.22 3.45 -10.38
C GLU A 213 22.97 2.84 -11.77
N ALA A 214 23.79 1.88 -12.20
CA ALA A 214 23.55 1.13 -13.44
C ALA A 214 22.25 0.30 -13.37
N LEU A 215 22.00 -0.35 -12.23
CA LEU A 215 20.76 -1.08 -11.96
C LEU A 215 19.56 -0.15 -11.92
N LEU A 216 19.62 0.96 -11.18
CA LEU A 216 18.57 1.97 -11.15
C LEU A 216 18.28 2.50 -12.56
N SER A 217 19.31 2.81 -13.36
CA SER A 217 19.17 3.24 -14.75
C SER A 217 18.51 2.19 -15.65
N LYS A 218 18.83 0.90 -15.47
CA LYS A 218 18.15 -0.21 -16.15
C LYS A 218 16.66 -0.26 -15.76
N THR A 219 16.35 -0.15 -14.48
CA THR A 219 14.98 -0.17 -13.96
C THR A 219 14.16 1.00 -14.46
N ARG A 220 14.71 2.22 -14.46
CA ARG A 220 14.06 3.42 -15.05
C ARG A 220 13.67 3.19 -16.51
N ARG A 221 14.56 2.55 -17.29
CA ARG A 221 14.29 2.22 -18.71
C ARG A 221 13.23 1.15 -18.86
N ALA A 222 13.20 0.15 -17.97
CA ALA A 222 12.16 -0.89 -17.96
C ALA A 222 10.79 -0.30 -17.64
N LEU A 223 10.67 0.51 -16.58
CA LEU A 223 9.43 1.22 -16.22
C LEU A 223 8.94 2.12 -17.35
N ALA A 224 9.86 2.82 -18.04
CA ALA A 224 9.51 3.63 -19.20
C ALA A 224 8.93 2.81 -20.36
N ARG A 225 9.39 1.57 -20.56
CA ARG A 225 8.82 0.66 -21.55
C ARG A 225 7.46 0.13 -21.12
N ALA A 226 7.31 -0.26 -19.85
CA ALA A 226 6.04 -0.70 -19.29
C ALA A 226 4.95 0.37 -19.42
N ASN A 227 5.23 1.61 -19.00
CA ASN A 227 4.32 2.75 -19.17
C ASN A 227 3.93 3.01 -20.63
N ARG A 228 4.84 2.77 -21.59
CA ARG A 228 4.52 2.88 -23.03
C ARG A 228 3.65 1.74 -23.53
N ARG A 229 3.89 0.51 -23.06
CA ARG A 229 3.09 -0.68 -23.43
C ARG A 229 1.66 -0.57 -22.90
N HIS A 230 1.51 -0.07 -21.67
CA HIS A 230 0.22 0.15 -21.01
C HIS A 230 -0.27 1.61 -21.13
N ARG A 231 0.08 2.31 -22.23
CA ARG A 231 -0.29 3.73 -22.44
C ARG A 231 -1.79 4.01 -22.33
N ASP A 232 -2.61 3.04 -22.71
CA ASP A 232 -4.07 3.17 -22.72
C ASP A 232 -4.69 3.02 -21.33
N GLU A 233 -4.02 2.32 -20.42
CA GLU A 233 -4.38 2.31 -18.99
C GLU A 233 -3.97 3.65 -18.35
N VAL A 234 -2.74 4.11 -18.62
CA VAL A 234 -2.20 5.36 -18.08
C VAL A 234 -3.02 6.58 -18.49
N SER A 235 -3.50 6.62 -19.74
CA SER A 235 -4.26 7.77 -20.27
C SER A 235 -5.62 7.97 -19.58
N ARG A 236 -6.15 6.92 -18.94
CA ARG A 236 -7.44 6.95 -18.21
C ARG A 236 -7.30 7.41 -16.76
N LEU A 237 -6.06 7.54 -16.26
CA LEU A 237 -5.79 7.91 -14.88
C LEU A 237 -5.67 9.42 -14.73
N ASP A 238 -6.21 9.95 -13.63
CA ASP A 238 -5.89 11.31 -13.19
C ASP A 238 -4.53 11.32 -12.46
N LEU A 239 -3.52 11.92 -13.09
CA LEU A 239 -2.16 12.01 -12.55
C LEU A 239 -1.88 13.36 -11.86
N SER A 240 -2.87 14.23 -11.70
CA SER A 240 -2.68 15.61 -11.23
C SER A 240 -2.05 15.66 -9.86
N ARG A 241 -2.66 14.93 -8.92
CA ARG A 241 -2.20 14.80 -7.54
C ARG A 241 -0.83 14.15 -7.41
N TRP A 242 -0.62 13.05 -8.13
CA TRP A 242 0.67 12.36 -8.14
C TRP A 242 1.80 13.27 -8.65
N ARG A 243 1.53 14.11 -9.66
CA ARG A 243 2.49 15.11 -10.16
C ARG A 243 2.73 16.25 -9.17
N GLU A 244 1.72 16.63 -8.40
CA GLU A 244 1.85 17.61 -7.31
C GLU A 244 2.79 17.09 -6.23
N LEU A 245 2.54 15.87 -5.73
CA LEU A 245 3.41 15.21 -4.75
C LEU A 245 4.85 15.06 -5.26
N ALA A 246 5.04 14.61 -6.51
CA ALA A 246 6.35 14.59 -7.14
C ALA A 246 7.01 15.99 -7.15
N THR A 247 6.24 17.05 -7.37
CA THR A 247 6.75 18.43 -7.34
C THR A 247 7.19 18.86 -5.94
N LEU A 248 6.50 18.39 -4.91
CA LEU A 248 6.90 18.61 -3.51
C LEU A 248 8.19 17.84 -3.19
N VAL A 249 8.29 16.56 -3.57
CA VAL A 249 9.48 15.73 -3.34
C VAL A 249 10.74 16.31 -4.03
N ARG A 250 10.59 17.02 -5.15
CA ARG A 250 11.72 17.73 -5.80
C ARG A 250 12.39 18.77 -4.91
N ARG A 251 11.72 19.25 -3.86
CA ARG A 251 12.28 20.19 -2.87
C ARG A 251 13.00 19.48 -1.72
N ALA A 252 13.10 18.15 -1.73
CA ALA A 252 13.83 17.40 -0.72
C ALA A 252 15.27 17.89 -0.59
N SER A 253 15.78 17.94 0.65
CA SER A 253 17.18 18.22 0.94
C SER A 253 18.13 17.15 0.38
N MET A 254 17.64 15.91 0.19
CA MET A 254 18.40 14.81 -0.39
C MET A 254 18.49 14.91 -1.92
N PRO A 255 19.71 14.99 -2.51
CA PRO A 255 19.89 15.08 -3.96
C PRO A 255 19.32 13.90 -4.73
N THR A 256 19.47 12.67 -4.19
CA THR A 256 18.97 11.44 -4.84
C THR A 256 17.45 11.48 -4.99
N MET A 257 16.73 11.73 -3.89
CA MET A 257 15.26 11.85 -3.87
C MET A 257 14.78 12.97 -4.81
N ALA A 258 15.41 14.14 -4.76
CA ALA A 258 15.05 15.28 -5.61
C ALA A 258 15.32 15.03 -7.10
N SER A 259 16.33 14.22 -7.43
CA SER A 259 16.66 13.86 -8.82
C SER A 259 15.70 12.80 -9.38
N GLU A 260 15.31 11.81 -8.58
CA GLU A 260 14.30 10.81 -8.97
C GLU A 260 12.93 11.47 -9.17
N ALA A 261 12.48 12.33 -8.26
CA ALA A 261 11.23 13.07 -8.41
C ALA A 261 11.20 13.97 -9.66
N ARG A 262 12.36 14.55 -10.05
CA ARG A 262 12.51 15.29 -11.32
C ARG A 262 12.30 14.41 -12.54
N ARG A 263 12.88 13.20 -12.53
CA ARG A 263 12.80 12.22 -13.62
C ARG A 263 11.43 11.54 -13.69
N ALA A 264 10.74 11.45 -12.56
CA ALA A 264 9.54 10.65 -12.39
C ALA A 264 8.31 11.22 -13.08
N ARG A 265 8.14 12.56 -13.18
CA ARG A 265 6.89 13.32 -13.50
C ARG A 265 5.95 12.79 -14.61
N ARG A 266 6.34 11.80 -15.41
CA ARG A 266 5.54 11.22 -16.50
C ARG A 266 5.36 9.69 -16.45
N ARG A 267 5.89 8.99 -15.44
CA ARG A 267 5.96 7.52 -15.44
C ARG A 267 5.63 6.96 -14.06
N LEU A 268 4.62 6.10 -14.00
CA LEU A 268 4.29 5.35 -12.79
C LEU A 268 5.36 4.28 -12.53
N GLY A 269 5.49 3.90 -11.25
CA GLY A 269 6.54 3.04 -10.69
C GLY A 269 7.80 3.79 -10.25
N MET A 270 7.85 5.11 -10.48
CA MET A 270 9.04 5.92 -10.18
C MET A 270 9.04 6.42 -8.73
N ALA A 271 7.88 6.56 -8.09
CA ALA A 271 7.82 6.90 -6.66
C ALA A 271 8.38 5.73 -5.84
N GLN A 272 7.95 4.50 -6.15
CA GLN A 272 8.47 3.29 -5.51
C GLN A 272 9.98 3.08 -5.78
N LEU A 273 10.43 3.31 -7.02
CA LEU A 273 11.86 3.26 -7.35
C LEU A 273 12.68 4.31 -6.56
N SER A 274 12.10 5.49 -6.31
CA SER A 274 12.78 6.53 -5.53
C SER A 274 13.02 6.12 -4.08
N ARG A 275 12.10 5.36 -3.48
CA ARG A 275 12.29 4.77 -2.14
C ARG A 275 13.41 3.73 -2.16
N LEU A 276 13.45 2.87 -3.17
CA LEU A 276 14.51 1.86 -3.33
C LEU A 276 15.91 2.48 -3.50
N ALA A 277 15.99 3.63 -4.17
CA ALA A 277 17.23 4.38 -4.39
C ALA A 277 17.79 5.06 -3.12
N LEU A 278 17.01 5.16 -2.04
CA LEU A 278 17.50 5.66 -0.76
C LEU A 278 18.23 4.53 -0.03
N ARG A 279 19.53 4.73 0.23
CA ARG A 279 20.30 3.84 1.11
C ARG A 279 19.84 4.06 2.55
N GLY A 280 19.53 2.97 3.27
CA GLY A 280 19.13 3.00 4.68
C GLY A 280 17.63 3.22 4.94
N ALA A 281 16.76 2.94 3.98
CA ALA A 281 15.29 2.91 4.17
C ALA A 281 14.77 1.50 4.56
N SER A 282 15.64 0.71 5.18
CA SER A 282 15.39 -0.64 5.69
C SER A 282 15.31 -0.63 7.20
#